data_AF-A0A7Y4HW21-F1
#
_entry.id   AF-A0A7Y4HW21-F1
#
_cell.length_a   1.000
_cell.length_b   1.000
_cell.length_c   1.000
_cell.angle_alpha   90.00
_cell.angle_beta   90.00
_cell.angle_gamma   90.00
#
_symmetry.space_group_name_H-M   'P 1'
#
loop_
_entity.id
_entity.type
_entity.pdbx_description
1 polymer ?
#
loop_
_entity_poly.entity_id
_entity_poly.type
_entity_poly.pdbx_seq_one_letter_code
_entity_poly.pdbx_strand_id
1 'polypeptide(L)' 'MALLIIVGSTIALFAYIGRMSMPAAERLPVRSWGIRGLATNVWRGLAVCSMHTPVDRALEDINRWQRAAAGRN' A
#
# COMPACT_ATOMS: atom_id res chain seq x y z
N MET A 1 -9.06 18.44 14.86
CA MET A 1 -9.97 17.28 14.73
C MET A 1 -9.79 16.57 13.40
N ALA A 2 -10.06 17.20 12.26
CA ALA A 2 -9.93 16.56 10.94
C ALA A 2 -8.55 15.92 10.68
N LEU A 3 -7.47 16.61 11.04
CA LEU A 3 -6.12 16.13 10.79
C LEU A 3 -5.78 14.85 11.57
N LEU A 4 -6.26 14.71 12.82
CA LEU A 4 -6.08 13.49 13.60
C LEU A 4 -6.86 12.32 13.02
N ILE A 5 -8.06 12.58 12.49
CA ILE A 5 -8.89 11.57 11.83
C ILE A 5 -8.18 11.06 10.57
N ILE A 6 -7.68 11.98 9.74
CA ILE A 6 -6.95 11.64 8.50
C ILE A 6 -5.70 10.82 8.81
N VAL A 7 -4.89 11.27 9.78
CA VAL A 7 -3.67 10.56 10.18
C VAL A 7 -4.02 9.18 10.75
N GLY A 8 -5.00 9.10 11.65
CA GLY A 8 -5.44 7.86 12.26
C GLY A 8 -5.99 6.85 11.24
N SER A 9 -6.84 7.30 10.31
CA SER A 9 -7.40 6.43 9.27
C SER A 9 -6.34 5.97 8.28
N THR A 10 -5.38 6.82 7.93
CA THR A 10 -4.25 6.47 7.04
C THR A 10 -3.37 5.40 7.68
N ILE A 11 -3.04 5.57 8.97
CA ILE A 11 -2.28 4.56 9.73
C ILE A 11 -3.05 3.24 9.79
N ALA A 12 -4.35 3.29 10.08
CA ALA A 12 -5.20 2.09 10.13
C ALA A 12 -5.25 1.38 8.77
N LEU A 13 -5.34 2.13 7.67
CA LEU A 13 -5.35 1.60 6.31
C LEU A 13 -4.04 0.86 5.98
N PHE A 14 -2.89 1.48 6.22
CA PHE A 14 -1.60 0.83 5.97
C PHE A 14 -1.38 -0.38 6.88
N ALA A 15 -1.75 -0.30 8.16
CA ALA A 15 -1.67 -1.43 9.07
C ALA A 15 -2.56 -2.60 8.60
N TYR A 16 -3.73 -2.31 8.05
CA TYR A 16 -4.63 -3.31 7.48
C TYR A 16 -4.03 -3.97 6.23
N ILE A 17 -3.48 -3.18 5.30
CA ILE A 17 -2.81 -3.69 4.10
C ILE A 17 -1.63 -4.58 4.47
N GLY A 18 -0.77 -4.14 5.39
CA GLY A 18 0.39 -4.90 5.85
C GLY A 18 0.03 -6.18 6.63
N ARG A 19 -1.15 -6.24 7.25
CA ARG A 19 -1.71 -7.46 7.84
C ARG A 19 -2.24 -8.41 6.78
N MET A 20 -2.93 -7.87 5.77
CA MET A 20 -3.52 -8.65 4.69
C MET A 20 -2.47 -9.29 3.80
N SER A 21 -1.28 -8.68 3.69
CA SER A 21 -0.14 -9.28 2.98
C SER A 21 0.48 -10.48 3.71
N MET A 22 0.12 -10.75 4.97
CA MET A 22 0.55 -11.94 5.69
C MET A 22 -0.41 -13.13 5.50
N PRO A 23 0.09 -14.37 5.46
CA PRO A 23 -0.74 -15.58 5.47
C PRO A 23 -1.64 -15.63 6.70
N ALA A 24 -2.85 -16.17 6.58
CA ALA A 24 -3.84 -16.17 7.66
C ALA A 24 -3.32 -16.84 8.96
N ALA A 25 -2.45 -17.83 8.84
CA ALA A 25 -1.83 -18.54 9.97
C ALA A 25 -0.89 -17.66 10.81
N GLU A 26 -0.32 -16.59 10.24
CA GLU A 26 0.63 -15.70 10.92
C GLU A 26 -0.02 -14.38 11.40
N ARG A 27 -1.32 -14.18 11.11
CA ARG A 27 -2.04 -12.94 11.46
C ARG A 27 -2.35 -12.87 12.95
N LEU A 28 -1.44 -12.28 13.73
CA LEU A 28 -1.66 -12.01 15.15
C LEU A 28 -2.94 -11.19 15.39
N PRO A 29 -3.74 -11.46 16.43
CA PRO A 29 -4.98 -10.72 16.70
C PRO A 29 -4.70 -9.22 16.94
N VAL A 30 -5.55 -8.33 16.43
CA VAL A 30 -5.36 -6.86 16.56
C VAL A 30 -5.27 -6.45 18.03
N ARG A 31 -6.00 -7.13 18.92
CA ARG A 31 -5.96 -6.89 20.37
C ARG A 31 -4.61 -7.19 21.02
N SER A 32 -3.77 -8.03 20.42
CA SER A 32 -2.44 -8.32 20.96
C SER A 32 -1.36 -7.39 20.40
N TRP A 33 -1.74 -6.41 19.55
CA TRP A 33 -0.80 -5.47 18.98
C TRP A 33 -0.48 -4.35 19.98
N GLY A 34 0.76 -4.32 20.44
CA GLY A 34 1.34 -3.10 21.00
C GLY A 34 1.73 -2.11 19.90
N ILE A 35 2.30 -0.97 20.29
CA ILE A 35 2.80 0.07 19.38
C ILE A 35 3.78 -0.50 18.33
N ARG A 36 4.65 -1.43 18.74
CA ARG A 36 5.58 -2.12 17.83
C ARG A 36 4.85 -2.93 16.76
N GLY A 37 3.81 -3.67 17.14
CA GLY A 37 3.02 -4.47 16.20
C GLY A 37 2.31 -3.60 15.17
N LEU A 38 1.74 -2.47 15.62
CA LEU A 38 1.14 -1.49 14.72
C LEU A 38 2.18 -0.92 13.74
N ALA A 39 3.32 -0.45 14.25
CA ALA A 39 4.39 0.12 13.43
C ALA A 39 4.91 -0.87 12.37
N THR A 40 5.12 -2.15 12.73
CA THR A 40 5.57 -3.18 11.78
C THR A 40 4.55 -3.42 10.67
N ASN A 41 3.26 -3.48 10.98
CA ASN A 41 2.22 -3.66 9.97
C ASN A 41 2.07 -2.43 9.07
N VAL A 42 2.16 -1.22 9.63
CA VAL A 42 2.17 0.03 8.86
C VAL A 42 3.36 0.05 7.89
N TRP A 43 4.56 -0.31 8.36
CA TRP A 43 5.77 -0.35 7.53
C TRP A 43 5.65 -1.36 6.38
N ARG A 44 5.07 -2.53 6.66
CA ARG A 44 4.77 -3.53 5.62
C ARG A 44 3.74 -3.02 4.62
N GLY A 45 2.67 -2.36 5.08
CA GLY A 45 1.67 -1.75 4.21
C GLY A 45 2.27 -0.68 3.31
N LEU A 46 3.12 0.18 3.87
CA LEU A 46 3.89 1.18 3.12
C LEU A 46 4.81 0.52 2.09
N ALA A 47 5.55 -0.53 2.46
CA ALA A 47 6.42 -1.26 1.54
C ALA A 47 5.64 -1.91 0.38
N VAL A 48 4.45 -2.44 0.64
CA VAL A 48 3.56 -2.98 -0.40
C VAL A 48 3.09 -1.87 -1.34
N CYS A 49 2.76 -0.68 -0.82
CA CYS A 49 2.32 0.46 -1.63
C CYS A 49 3.48 1.19 -2.33
N SER A 50 4.71 1.08 -1.83
CA SER A 50 5.88 1.78 -2.39
C SER A 50 6.72 0.91 -3.32
N MET A 51 6.57 -0.41 -3.28
CA MET A 51 7.13 -1.28 -4.31
C MET A 51 6.47 -0.94 -5.63
N HIS A 52 7.26 -0.44 -6.59
CA HIS A 52 6.85 -0.32 -8.00
C HIS A 52 6.20 -1.63 -8.41
N THR A 53 4.88 -1.60 -8.52
CA THR A 53 4.14 -2.80 -8.84
C THR A 53 4.39 -3.11 -10.32
N PRO A 54 4.31 -4.38 -10.74
CA PRO A 54 4.29 -4.71 -12.17
C PRO A 54 3.18 -3.95 -12.91
N VAL A 55 2.15 -3.50 -12.20
CA VAL A 55 1.09 -2.63 -12.71
C VAL A 55 1.62 -1.24 -13.08
N ASP A 56 2.48 -0.62 -12.26
CA ASP A 56 3.09 0.68 -12.60
C ASP A 56 3.91 0.59 -13.89
N ARG A 57 4.71 -0.49 -14.04
CA ARG A 57 5.47 -0.72 -15.28
C ARG A 57 4.55 -0.95 -16.48
N ALA A 58 3.49 -1.74 -16.31
CA ALA A 58 2.52 -1.98 -17.37
C ALA A 58 1.80 -0.69 -17.79
N LEU A 59 1.44 0.17 -16.84
CA LEU A 59 0.83 1.48 -17.12
C LEU A 59 1.81 2.43 -17.81
N GLU A 60 3.08 2.41 -17.41
CA GLU A 60 4.12 3.22 -18.03
C GLU A 60 4.41 2.78 -19.47
N ASP A 61 4.39 1.48 -19.75
CA ASP A 61 4.46 0.91 -21.10
C ASP A 61 3.23 1.28 -21.94
N ILE A 62 2.01 1.14 -21.41
CA ILE A 62 0.78 1.53 -22.12
C ILE A 62 0.79 3.02 -22.48
N ASN A 63 1.18 3.88 -21.54
CA ASN A 63 1.28 5.32 -21.77
C ASN A 63 2.34 5.64 -22.84
N ARG A 64 3.49 4.94 -22.83
CA ARG A 64 4.52 5.07 -23.87
C ARG A 64 3.96 4.69 -25.25
N TRP A 65 3.21 3.59 -25.34
CA TRP A 65 2.56 3.15 -26.57
C TRP A 65 1.53 4.17 -27.09
N GLN A 66 0.70 4.73 -26.21
CA GLN A 66 -0.28 5.76 -26.59
C GLN A 66 0.38 7.02 -27.14
N ARG A 67 1.48 7.49 -26.53
CA ARG A 67 2.23 8.66 -27.04
C ARG A 67 2.87 8.40 -28.40
N ALA A 68 3.43 7.20 -28.60
CA ALA A 68 3.99 6.79 -29.89
C ALA A 68 2.93 6.59 -30.99
N ALA A 69 1.68 6.30 -30.62
CA ALA A 69 0.55 6.27 -31.55
C ALA A 69 0.03 7.67 -31.86
N ALA A 70 0.00 8.58 -30.89
CA ALA A 70 -0.50 9.96 -31.06
C ALA A 70 0.44 10.86 -31.90
N GLY A 71 1.75 10.63 -31.88
CA GLY A 71 2.72 11.38 -32.69
C GLY A 71 2.86 10.92 -34.14
N ARG A 72 2.00 10.00 -34.62
CA ARG A 72 2.02 9.46 -35.99
C ARG A 72 0.94 10.05 -36.92
N ASN A 73 0.21 11.07 -36.48
CA ASN A 73 -0.71 11.86 -37.32
C ASN A 73 -0.08 13.19 -37.74
#